data_AF-F9GCK1-F1
#
_entry.id   AF-F9GCK1-F1
#
_cell.length_a   1.000
_cell.length_b   1.000
_cell.length_c   1.000
_cell.angle_alpha   90.00
_cell.angle_beta   90.00
_cell.angle_gamma   90.00
#
_symmetry.space_group_name_H-M   'P 1'
#
loop_
_entity.id
_entity.type
_entity.pdbx_description
1 polymer ?
#
loop_
_entity_poly.entity_id
_entity_poly.type
_entity_poly.pdbx_seq_one_letter_code
_entity_poly.pdbx_strand_id
1 'polypeptide(L)'
;CTGAYTVIVNVANRKVRWRKRRNFEGVGGSRQGQNGCGKEVHSKSRFYSMMSFDSPPCVIAANDPTGTPDFPPEEGCGDDFQPFNLEYRDFQINYLPQQPLELFQLFVPISLVQSWVGYTEDWAFFCADNGVKDSWNTPLSDHSRLHDWEGISTATAYVWLGILIYLGIHREISLEDHWKAPSLGDQRPLHPFTKFMPLRKFELITRYFRTFDHTNLDVSDERDLPKTFPAAEEWSKHIQRVSIELYLPGTNLTVDECMVPFTGRSKETTLVKGKPTPVGFKIWVIAQQGYFLQWLWHVKASPVVPATIKLKIPKPYGKKGKLQTEIPLSNTQSVVVHLLKRLSTPTHHVFTDNLFSSPRLFRLLRQLGYGAIGTAYPNCGITAAMKQIKETGKLPDGKPLLYNKVLQVAWKDSSVVLSLSTTHSATPLNRTPKERKLPAKRGTKAEAQRLKEVFNGDQSRIIPIPSIAAQYNDEMNHVDRGDQIRSYTSYQHRFRRGPWQALLWSFLLDVGLVNSFILQKKTRQPHWKPYSTLRAWKECIYNAIFNKYGTDSHTRKRYCTGKEEDSEDLQARQNHLQRDINHVFRGRNSSSPCLACKGLRQGQPRPAKKGKKGGSLQPISGNARGRVSRYGCK
;
A
#
# COMPACT_ATOMS: atom_id res chain seq x y z
N CYS A 1 5.11 23.76 -20.93
CA CYS A 1 3.84 24.04 -20.22
C CYS A 1 3.76 23.19 -18.95
N THR A 2 4.30 23.73 -17.85
CA THR A 2 4.46 23.08 -16.55
C THR A 2 3.29 23.41 -15.63
N GLY A 3 2.34 22.48 -15.50
CA GLY A 3 1.23 22.58 -14.54
C GLY A 3 1.51 21.74 -13.30
N ALA A 4 2.02 22.34 -12.23
CA ALA A 4 2.15 21.72 -10.92
C ALA A 4 0.78 21.74 -10.22
N TYR A 5 0.16 20.57 -10.03
CA TYR A 5 -1.09 20.46 -9.28
C TYR A 5 -0.80 20.38 -7.77
N THR A 6 -0.86 21.52 -7.11
CA THR A 6 -0.83 21.61 -5.64
C THR A 6 -2.21 21.24 -5.08
N VAL A 7 -2.32 20.08 -4.43
CA VAL A 7 -3.50 19.71 -3.62
C VAL A 7 -3.26 20.23 -2.20
N ILE A 8 -3.90 21.36 -1.87
CA ILE A 8 -3.92 21.92 -0.52
C ILE A 8 -5.03 21.24 0.27
N VAL A 9 -4.66 20.44 1.28
CA VAL A 9 -5.59 19.78 2.20
C VAL A 9 -6.08 20.82 3.21
N ASN A 10 -7.40 21.02 3.25
CA ASN A 10 -8.06 21.80 4.28
C ASN A 10 -8.16 20.96 5.55
N VAL A 11 -7.52 21.39 6.63
CA VAL A 11 -7.64 20.80 7.96
C VAL A 11 -9.04 21.08 8.52
N ALA A 12 -9.99 20.25 8.10
CA ALA A 12 -11.27 20.02 8.75
C ALA A 12 -11.90 18.78 8.11
N ASN A 13 -11.86 17.64 8.81
CA ASN A 13 -12.67 16.44 8.60
C ASN A 13 -13.29 16.30 7.19
N ARG A 14 -12.54 15.75 6.22
CA ARG A 14 -13.11 15.32 4.95
C ARG A 14 -12.68 13.92 4.56
N LYS A 15 -13.64 13.00 4.66
CA LYS A 15 -13.72 11.75 3.91
C LYS A 15 -13.44 12.01 2.43
N VAL A 16 -12.37 11.41 1.91
CA VAL A 16 -12.16 11.24 0.47
C VAL A 16 -13.26 10.32 -0.07
N ARG A 17 -14.02 10.80 -1.04
CA ARG A 17 -15.18 10.11 -1.61
C ARG A 17 -14.72 9.06 -2.61
N TRP A 18 -14.66 7.80 -2.20
CA TRP A 18 -14.56 6.66 -3.12
C TRP A 18 -15.94 6.39 -3.75
N ARG A 19 -15.95 6.21 -5.07
CA ARG A 19 -17.14 6.01 -5.90
C ARG A 19 -17.77 4.64 -5.55
N LYS A 20 -18.81 4.63 -4.71
CA LYS A 20 -19.69 3.48 -4.52
C LYS A 20 -20.39 3.20 -5.87
N ARG A 21 -20.19 2.02 -6.47
CA ARG A 21 -20.96 1.57 -7.65
C ARG A 21 -22.43 1.51 -7.24
N ARG A 22 -23.27 2.29 -7.92
CA ARG A 22 -24.73 2.11 -7.96
C ARG A 22 -25.01 1.00 -8.97
N ASN A 23 -25.73 -0.03 -8.55
CA ASN A 23 -26.40 -0.93 -9.47
C ASN A 23 -27.44 -0.12 -10.25
N PHE A 24 -27.44 -0.33 -11.56
CA PHE A 24 -28.47 0.14 -12.49
C PHE A 24 -29.63 -0.84 -12.42
N GLU A 25 -30.83 -0.37 -12.06
CA GLU A 25 -32.08 -0.92 -12.59
C GLU A 25 -33.08 0.22 -12.80
N GLY A 26 -33.50 0.37 -14.07
CA GLY A 26 -34.90 0.46 -14.49
C GLY A 26 -35.78 1.62 -14.02
N VAL A 27 -36.09 2.51 -14.96
CA VAL A 27 -37.15 3.52 -14.94
C VAL A 27 -38.54 2.87 -15.01
N GLY A 28 -39.54 3.44 -14.31
CA GLY A 28 -40.95 3.19 -14.57
C GLY A 28 -41.86 3.81 -13.50
N GLY A 29 -42.53 4.92 -13.85
CA GLY A 29 -43.45 5.61 -12.95
C GLY A 29 -44.92 5.21 -13.10
N SER A 30 -45.70 5.66 -12.11
CA SER A 30 -47.11 6.04 -12.15
C SER A 30 -48.22 5.05 -11.69
N ARG A 31 -49.01 5.58 -10.74
CA ARG A 31 -50.46 5.51 -10.49
C ARG A 31 -51.12 4.32 -9.78
N GLN A 32 -51.80 4.70 -8.69
CA GLN A 32 -53.17 4.36 -8.22
C GLN A 32 -53.61 2.89 -8.06
N GLY A 33 -54.02 2.56 -6.83
CA GLY A 33 -55.41 2.18 -6.56
C GLY A 33 -55.77 0.69 -6.44
N GLN A 34 -56.23 0.33 -5.24
CA GLN A 34 -57.28 -0.67 -4.89
C GLN A 34 -57.01 -2.18 -4.95
N ASN A 35 -57.23 -2.79 -3.78
CA ASN A 35 -58.02 -4.00 -3.43
C ASN A 35 -58.11 -5.17 -4.42
N GLY A 36 -57.85 -6.39 -3.93
CA GLY A 36 -58.33 -7.61 -4.58
C GLY A 36 -57.72 -8.90 -4.03
N CYS A 37 -58.56 -9.65 -3.32
CA CYS A 37 -58.29 -10.92 -2.65
C CYS A 37 -58.03 -12.10 -3.63
N GLY A 38 -57.20 -13.05 -3.19
CA GLY A 38 -57.41 -14.48 -3.46
C GLY A 38 -56.58 -15.16 -4.57
N LYS A 39 -55.61 -15.99 -4.17
CA LYS A 39 -55.67 -17.46 -4.27
C LYS A 39 -54.27 -18.06 -4.16
N GLU A 40 -54.09 -18.87 -3.12
CA GLU A 40 -52.96 -19.78 -2.93
C GLU A 40 -52.93 -20.82 -4.05
N VAL A 41 -51.77 -20.98 -4.69
CA VAL A 41 -51.39 -22.21 -5.39
C VAL A 41 -49.96 -22.52 -5.00
N HIS A 42 -49.79 -23.63 -4.26
CA HIS A 42 -48.53 -24.15 -3.76
C HIS A 42 -47.53 -24.43 -4.88
N SER A 43 -46.38 -23.75 -4.84
CA SER A 43 -45.17 -24.17 -5.56
C SER A 43 -44.18 -24.81 -4.58
N LYS A 44 -43.82 -26.06 -4.83
CA LYS A 44 -42.64 -26.70 -4.24
C LYS A 44 -41.41 -26.19 -5.00
N SER A 45 -40.62 -25.32 -4.37
CA SER A 45 -39.20 -25.17 -4.71
C SER A 45 -38.39 -25.10 -3.41
N ARG A 46 -37.45 -26.04 -3.28
CA ARG A 46 -36.52 -26.14 -2.15
C ARG A 46 -35.56 -24.95 -2.19
N PHE A 47 -35.75 -23.98 -1.31
CA PHE A 47 -34.70 -23.03 -0.93
C PHE A 47 -33.89 -23.62 0.22
N TYR A 48 -32.60 -23.83 -0.04
CA TYR A 48 -31.62 -24.20 0.97
C TYR A 48 -31.51 -23.07 2.00
N SER A 49 -31.74 -23.43 3.27
CA SER A 49 -31.40 -22.62 4.43
C SER A 49 -29.89 -22.37 4.44
N MET A 50 -29.50 -21.12 4.19
CA MET A 50 -28.13 -20.65 4.43
C MET A 50 -28.12 -20.16 5.87
N MET A 51 -27.76 -21.06 6.79
CA MET A 51 -27.59 -20.77 8.21
C MET A 51 -26.70 -19.55 8.40
N SER A 52 -27.24 -18.56 9.12
CA SER A 52 -26.50 -17.43 9.67
C SER A 52 -25.41 -17.98 10.57
N PHE A 53 -24.15 -17.90 10.14
CA PHE A 53 -23.04 -17.93 11.09
C PHE A 53 -22.89 -16.52 11.63
N ASP A 54 -23.63 -16.26 12.71
CA ASP A 54 -23.46 -15.08 13.54
C ASP A 54 -21.99 -15.05 14.02
N SER A 55 -21.22 -14.18 13.39
CA SER A 55 -19.88 -13.84 13.89
C SER A 55 -20.07 -12.98 15.14
N PRO A 56 -19.49 -13.34 16.28
CA PRO A 56 -19.63 -12.51 17.47
C PRO A 56 -19.05 -11.11 17.22
N PRO A 57 -19.67 -10.05 17.76
CA PRO A 57 -19.18 -8.69 17.61
C PRO A 57 -17.75 -8.60 18.16
N CYS A 58 -16.85 -8.02 17.36
CA CYS A 58 -15.48 -7.73 17.77
C CYS A 58 -15.53 -6.92 19.07
N VAL A 59 -15.16 -7.56 20.18
CA VAL A 59 -15.09 -6.94 21.51
C VAL A 59 -14.20 -5.71 21.39
N ILE A 60 -14.76 -4.56 21.78
CA ILE A 60 -14.03 -3.30 21.94
C ILE A 60 -12.95 -3.58 23.00
N ALA A 61 -11.71 -3.75 22.59
CA ALA A 61 -10.60 -3.80 23.54
C ALA A 61 -10.42 -2.41 24.14
N ALA A 62 -10.76 -2.26 25.42
CA ALA A 62 -10.64 -1.04 26.22
C ALA A 62 -9.18 -0.62 26.51
N ASN A 63 -8.18 -1.20 25.82
CA ASN A 63 -6.76 -1.10 26.16
C ASN A 63 -5.92 -0.68 24.94
N ASP A 64 -6.27 0.39 24.22
CA ASP A 64 -5.32 1.06 23.32
C ASP A 64 -4.52 2.09 24.15
N PRO A 65 -3.21 1.87 24.40
CA PRO A 65 -2.38 2.78 25.19
C PRO A 65 -2.04 4.07 24.43
N THR A 66 -2.50 4.20 23.18
CA THR A 66 -2.22 5.35 22.32
C THR A 66 -3.44 6.24 22.25
N GLY A 67 -3.34 7.40 22.89
CA GLY A 67 -4.38 8.42 22.92
C GLY A 67 -3.80 9.81 22.69
N THR A 68 -4.70 10.74 22.39
CA THR A 68 -4.39 12.17 22.41
C THR A 68 -3.87 12.57 23.80
N PRO A 69 -2.89 13.48 23.91
CA PRO A 69 -2.41 13.91 25.21
C PRO A 69 -3.53 14.54 26.03
N ASP A 70 -3.65 14.12 27.29
CA ASP A 70 -4.58 14.66 28.28
C ASP A 70 -3.79 15.07 29.53
N PHE A 71 -3.31 16.31 29.50
CA PHE A 71 -2.55 16.95 30.56
C PHE A 71 -3.28 18.21 31.02
N PRO A 72 -3.32 18.48 32.34
CA PRO A 72 -3.87 19.73 32.84
C PRO A 72 -3.08 20.91 32.26
N PRO A 73 -3.71 22.09 32.11
CA PRO A 73 -3.00 23.29 31.72
C PRO A 73 -1.81 23.55 32.65
N GLU A 74 -0.62 23.76 32.08
CA GLU A 74 0.56 24.06 32.90
C GLU A 74 0.53 25.56 33.31
N GLU A 75 0.80 25.84 34.58
CA GLU A 75 0.93 27.20 35.13
C GLU A 75 2.39 27.70 34.98
N GLY A 76 2.58 28.97 34.63
CA GLY A 76 3.89 29.64 34.56
C GLY A 76 4.23 30.21 33.18
N CYS A 77 4.39 31.53 33.05
CA CYS A 77 4.90 32.16 31.83
C CYS A 77 6.43 32.04 31.82
N GLY A 78 7.01 31.70 30.66
CA GLY A 78 8.47 31.71 30.49
C GLY A 78 8.88 32.97 29.74
N ASP A 79 9.70 33.83 30.37
CA ASP A 79 10.00 35.17 29.83
C ASP A 79 11.16 35.19 28.81
N ASP A 80 11.92 34.09 28.69
CA ASP A 80 13.07 33.98 27.79
C ASP A 80 12.88 32.87 26.74
N PHE A 81 12.06 33.16 25.73
CA PHE A 81 11.95 32.32 24.54
C PHE A 81 12.86 32.85 23.44
N GLN A 82 13.87 32.06 23.07
CA GLN A 82 14.63 32.25 21.84
C GLN A 82 14.21 31.21 20.80
N PRO A 83 13.97 31.58 19.53
CA PRO A 83 13.78 30.61 18.46
C PRO A 83 14.91 29.59 18.43
N PHE A 84 14.59 28.31 18.29
CA PHE A 84 15.58 27.29 18.04
C PHE A 84 16.05 27.42 16.58
N ASN A 85 17.23 28.02 16.39
CA ASN A 85 17.78 28.28 15.08
C ASN A 85 18.21 26.95 14.42
N LEU A 86 17.68 26.72 13.23
CA LEU A 86 17.97 25.56 12.42
C LEU A 86 18.56 26.00 11.10
N GLU A 87 19.68 25.40 10.72
CA GLU A 87 20.17 25.52 9.35
C GLU A 87 19.37 24.61 8.42
N TYR A 88 18.90 25.20 7.33
CA TYR A 88 18.21 24.43 6.30
C TYR A 88 19.22 23.61 5.49
N ARG A 89 18.93 22.32 5.36
CA ARG A 89 19.66 21.37 4.53
C ARG A 89 18.66 20.67 3.65
N ASP A 90 18.95 20.64 2.35
CA ASP A 90 18.19 19.78 1.45
C ASP A 90 18.59 18.31 1.67
N PHE A 91 17.74 17.39 1.23
CA PHE A 91 18.04 15.97 1.26
C PHE A 91 19.14 15.63 0.27
N GLN A 92 19.87 14.54 0.53
CA GLN A 92 20.87 14.00 -0.38
C GLN A 92 20.53 12.55 -0.71
N ILE A 93 20.83 12.15 -1.95
CA ILE A 93 20.65 10.78 -2.41
C ILE A 93 22.03 10.22 -2.68
N ASN A 94 22.35 9.09 -2.04
CA ASN A 94 23.58 8.37 -2.27
C ASN A 94 23.56 7.68 -3.65
N TYR A 95 24.74 7.27 -4.14
CA TYR A 95 24.87 6.65 -5.46
C TYR A 95 23.90 5.47 -5.64
N LEU A 96 23.11 5.54 -6.70
CA LEU A 96 22.20 4.48 -7.09
C LEU A 96 22.91 3.48 -8.03
N PRO A 97 22.51 2.20 -8.02
CA PRO A 97 23.11 1.18 -8.89
C PRO A 97 22.82 1.45 -10.36
N GLN A 98 23.54 0.81 -11.29
CA GLN A 98 23.45 1.12 -12.73
C GLN A 98 22.17 0.60 -13.39
N GLN A 99 21.54 -0.45 -12.87
CA GLN A 99 20.30 -0.98 -13.42
C GLN A 99 19.09 -0.69 -12.52
N PRO A 100 17.90 -0.34 -13.08
CA PRO A 100 16.68 -0.15 -12.29
C PRO A 100 16.31 -1.37 -11.44
N LEU A 101 16.54 -2.58 -11.97
CA LEU A 101 16.30 -3.82 -11.25
C LEU A 101 17.20 -3.94 -10.01
N GLU A 102 18.47 -3.56 -10.12
CA GLU A 102 19.41 -3.58 -8.99
C GLU A 102 18.94 -2.64 -7.87
N LEU A 103 18.38 -1.46 -8.22
CA LEU A 103 17.81 -0.56 -7.21
C LEU A 103 16.63 -1.22 -6.47
N PHE A 104 15.75 -1.90 -7.18
CA PHE A 104 14.69 -2.69 -6.53
C PHE A 104 15.28 -3.81 -5.66
N GLN A 105 16.35 -4.47 -6.14
CA GLN A 105 17.03 -5.53 -5.40
C GLN A 105 17.79 -5.03 -4.16
N LEU A 106 18.07 -3.74 -4.01
CA LEU A 106 18.51 -3.22 -2.72
C LEU A 106 17.41 -3.37 -1.65
N PHE A 107 16.14 -3.14 -2.00
CA PHE A 107 15.01 -3.32 -1.08
C PHE A 107 14.56 -4.78 -0.94
N VAL A 108 14.80 -5.61 -1.95
CA VAL A 108 14.46 -7.04 -1.98
C VAL A 108 15.66 -7.84 -2.50
N PRO A 109 16.71 -8.00 -1.67
CA PRO A 109 17.98 -8.58 -2.11
C PRO A 109 17.88 -10.07 -2.34
N ILE A 110 18.75 -10.58 -3.21
CA ILE A 110 18.76 -11.99 -3.63
C ILE A 110 18.96 -12.90 -2.42
N SER A 111 19.84 -12.52 -1.49
CA SER A 111 20.10 -13.24 -0.24
C SER A 111 18.85 -13.36 0.64
N LEU A 112 18.07 -12.28 0.76
CA LEU A 112 16.82 -12.30 1.52
C LEU A 112 15.78 -13.22 0.86
N VAL A 113 15.67 -13.18 -0.48
CA VAL A 113 14.78 -14.08 -1.22
C VAL A 113 15.24 -15.54 -1.10
N GLN A 114 16.55 -15.81 -1.04
CA GLN A 114 17.08 -17.15 -0.77
C GLN A 114 16.66 -17.64 0.62
N SER A 115 16.75 -16.82 1.66
CA SER A 115 16.25 -17.17 3.00
C SER A 115 14.75 -17.47 2.97
N TRP A 116 13.95 -16.65 2.27
CA TRP A 116 12.51 -16.87 2.12
C TRP A 116 12.18 -18.19 1.40
N VAL A 117 12.97 -18.56 0.40
CA VAL A 117 12.86 -19.86 -0.26
C VAL A 117 13.08 -20.98 0.76
N GLY A 118 14.16 -20.92 1.55
CA GLY A 118 14.41 -21.90 2.61
C GLY A 118 13.24 -22.03 3.58
N TYR A 119 12.78 -20.92 4.16
CA TYR A 119 11.64 -20.90 5.07
C TYR A 119 10.34 -21.43 4.45
N THR A 120 10.16 -21.21 3.15
CA THR A 120 8.98 -21.68 2.41
C THR A 120 9.03 -23.18 2.18
N GLU A 121 10.19 -23.72 1.79
CA GLU A 121 10.40 -25.15 1.62
C GLU A 121 10.22 -25.88 2.95
N ASP A 122 10.90 -25.44 4.01
CA ASP A 122 10.80 -26.05 5.33
C ASP A 122 9.34 -26.10 5.81
N TRP A 123 8.59 -25.02 5.59
CA TRP A 123 7.17 -24.96 5.94
C TRP A 123 6.29 -25.90 5.09
N ALA A 124 6.56 -26.00 3.79
CA ALA A 124 5.81 -26.86 2.89
C ALA A 124 6.03 -28.34 3.22
N PHE A 125 7.29 -28.74 3.46
CA PHE A 125 7.64 -30.09 3.90
C PHE A 125 7.06 -30.41 5.28
N PHE A 126 7.20 -29.50 6.25
CA PHE A 126 6.57 -29.66 7.55
C PHE A 126 5.05 -29.93 7.43
N CYS A 127 4.35 -29.18 6.58
CA CYS A 127 2.92 -29.39 6.35
C CYS A 127 2.62 -30.76 5.74
N ALA A 128 3.41 -31.18 4.74
CA ALA A 128 3.23 -32.45 4.06
C ALA A 128 3.47 -33.63 5.01
N ASP A 129 4.58 -33.61 5.75
CA ASP A 129 5.00 -34.68 6.66
C ASP A 129 4.05 -34.84 7.85
N ASN A 130 3.50 -33.73 8.34
CA ASN A 130 2.52 -33.75 9.44
C ASN A 130 1.07 -33.95 8.96
N GLY A 131 0.85 -34.14 7.65
CA GLY A 131 -0.50 -34.33 7.11
C GLY A 131 -1.44 -33.16 7.37
N VAL A 132 -0.92 -31.92 7.36
CA VAL A 132 -1.68 -30.69 7.60
C VAL A 132 -1.63 -29.74 6.42
N LYS A 133 -2.71 -29.00 6.21
CA LYS A 133 -2.85 -28.17 5.00
C LYS A 133 -2.23 -26.77 5.10
N ASP A 134 -2.32 -26.12 6.25
CA ASP A 134 -1.93 -24.71 6.42
C ASP A 134 -1.78 -24.27 7.87
N SER A 135 -1.63 -25.24 8.79
CA SER A 135 -1.56 -25.13 10.25
C SER A 135 -2.91 -25.41 10.99
N TRP A 136 -2.84 -26.31 11.98
CA TRP A 136 -3.78 -26.53 13.10
C TRP A 136 -5.23 -26.88 12.74
N ASN A 137 -5.50 -28.20 12.69
CA ASN A 137 -6.82 -28.84 12.62
C ASN A 137 -7.44 -29.01 11.23
N THR A 138 -6.77 -28.62 10.15
CA THR A 138 -7.22 -28.97 8.79
C THR A 138 -6.36 -30.10 8.23
N PRO A 139 -6.85 -31.35 8.24
CA PRO A 139 -6.16 -32.48 7.65
C PRO A 139 -5.84 -32.24 6.18
N LEU A 140 -4.70 -32.75 5.75
CA LEU A 140 -4.33 -32.81 4.36
C LEU A 140 -5.19 -33.87 3.68
N SER A 141 -6.02 -33.45 2.74
CA SER A 141 -6.81 -34.37 1.91
C SER A 141 -5.93 -35.08 0.88
N ASP A 142 -6.31 -36.29 0.44
CA ASP A 142 -5.64 -37.02 -0.65
C ASP A 142 -5.59 -36.22 -1.96
N HIS A 143 -6.56 -35.34 -2.20
CA HIS A 143 -6.60 -34.44 -3.36
C HIS A 143 -5.90 -33.09 -3.10
N SER A 144 -5.08 -32.99 -2.06
CA SER A 144 -4.39 -31.75 -1.74
C SER A 144 -3.35 -31.44 -2.81
N ARG A 145 -3.34 -30.18 -3.24
CA ARG A 145 -2.33 -29.66 -4.17
C ARG A 145 -0.93 -29.56 -3.57
N LEU A 146 -0.80 -29.74 -2.25
CA LEU A 146 0.51 -29.81 -1.60
C LEU A 146 1.28 -31.06 -2.06
N HIS A 147 0.58 -32.13 -2.46
CA HIS A 147 1.21 -33.33 -3.00
C HIS A 147 1.96 -33.06 -4.32
N ASP A 148 1.61 -31.98 -5.03
CA ASP A 148 2.29 -31.52 -6.23
C ASP A 148 3.41 -30.49 -5.93
N TRP A 149 3.87 -30.37 -4.67
CA TRP A 149 4.92 -29.43 -4.30
C TRP A 149 6.29 -29.94 -4.74
N GLU A 150 6.83 -29.30 -5.78
CA GLU A 150 8.16 -29.60 -6.35
C GLU A 150 9.27 -28.69 -5.80
N GLY A 151 8.93 -27.80 -4.88
CA GLY A 151 9.79 -26.73 -4.40
C GLY A 151 9.86 -25.49 -5.29
N ILE A 152 10.50 -24.44 -4.77
CA ILE A 152 10.72 -23.17 -5.46
C ILE A 152 12.19 -22.78 -5.47
N SER A 153 12.66 -22.28 -6.62
CA SER A 153 13.98 -21.64 -6.74
C SER A 153 13.89 -20.14 -6.46
N THR A 154 15.03 -19.50 -6.18
CA THR A 154 15.12 -18.03 -6.06
C THR A 154 14.61 -17.32 -7.32
N ALA A 155 14.90 -17.85 -8.51
CA ALA A 155 14.36 -17.32 -9.76
C ALA A 155 12.83 -17.41 -9.82
N THR A 156 12.27 -18.55 -9.41
CA THR A 156 10.81 -18.75 -9.34
C THR A 156 10.15 -17.78 -8.34
N ALA A 157 10.78 -17.53 -7.20
CA ALA A 157 10.32 -16.56 -6.21
C ALA A 157 10.34 -15.12 -6.74
N TYR A 158 11.39 -14.73 -7.49
CA TYR A 158 11.41 -13.42 -8.17
C TYR A 158 10.33 -13.32 -9.24
N VAL A 159 10.13 -14.35 -10.08
CA VAL A 159 9.02 -14.37 -11.06
C VAL A 159 7.67 -14.20 -10.35
N TRP A 160 7.46 -14.89 -9.23
CA TRP A 160 6.26 -14.74 -8.41
C TRP A 160 6.09 -13.30 -7.87
N LEU A 161 7.15 -12.65 -7.38
CA LEU A 161 7.13 -11.23 -6.99
C LEU A 161 6.80 -10.32 -8.19
N GLY A 162 7.37 -10.60 -9.36
CA GLY A 162 7.06 -9.89 -10.60
C GLY A 162 5.58 -9.97 -10.96
N ILE A 163 4.96 -11.13 -10.77
CA ILE A 163 3.51 -11.31 -10.95
C ILE A 163 2.72 -10.50 -9.91
N LEU A 164 3.12 -10.49 -8.64
CA LEU A 164 2.45 -9.64 -7.64
C LEU A 164 2.47 -8.15 -8.01
N ILE A 165 3.62 -7.67 -8.51
CA ILE A 165 3.78 -6.29 -9.00
C ILE A 165 2.85 -6.04 -10.20
N TYR A 166 2.83 -6.98 -11.15
CA TYR A 166 1.96 -6.92 -12.34
C TYR A 166 0.48 -6.83 -11.95
N LEU A 167 0.02 -7.68 -11.03
CA LEU A 167 -1.37 -7.73 -10.55
C LEU A 167 -1.79 -6.45 -9.78
N GLY A 168 -0.84 -5.67 -9.26
CA GLY A 168 -1.12 -4.35 -8.66
C GLY A 168 -1.44 -3.27 -9.70
N ILE A 169 -0.96 -3.42 -10.94
CA ILE A 169 -1.20 -2.50 -12.05
C ILE A 169 -2.39 -2.93 -12.89
N HIS A 170 -2.43 -4.20 -13.28
CA HIS A 170 -3.46 -4.77 -14.13
C HIS A 170 -4.54 -5.39 -13.24
N ARG A 171 -5.74 -4.81 -13.27
CA ARG A 171 -6.84 -5.21 -12.38
C ARG A 171 -7.88 -6.03 -13.13
N GLU A 172 -8.16 -7.22 -12.62
CA GLU A 172 -9.30 -8.03 -13.01
C GLU A 172 -10.27 -8.19 -11.84
N ILE A 173 -11.48 -8.72 -12.11
CA ILE A 173 -12.54 -8.89 -11.10
C ILE A 173 -12.15 -9.97 -10.08
N SER A 174 -11.60 -11.08 -10.56
CA SER A 174 -11.09 -12.18 -9.73
C SER A 174 -9.62 -12.45 -10.03
N LEU A 175 -8.96 -13.24 -9.17
CA LEU A 175 -7.55 -13.59 -9.40
C LEU A 175 -7.42 -14.50 -10.64
N GLU A 176 -8.37 -15.42 -10.79
CA GLU A 176 -8.41 -16.43 -11.84
C GLU A 176 -8.63 -15.82 -13.22
N ASP A 177 -9.30 -14.67 -13.28
CA ASP A 177 -9.55 -13.91 -14.50
C ASP A 177 -8.26 -13.49 -15.21
N HIS A 178 -7.16 -13.27 -14.47
CA HIS A 178 -5.87 -12.96 -15.07
C HIS A 178 -5.24 -14.11 -15.87
N TRP A 179 -5.73 -15.35 -15.70
CA TRP A 179 -5.24 -16.53 -16.41
C TRP A 179 -6.22 -17.04 -17.47
N LYS A 180 -7.34 -16.35 -17.71
CA LYS A 180 -8.31 -16.75 -18.74
C LYS A 180 -7.88 -16.21 -20.10
N ALA A 181 -7.95 -17.06 -21.11
CA ALA A 181 -7.78 -16.67 -22.50
C ALA A 181 -9.12 -16.19 -23.09
N PRO A 182 -9.11 -15.26 -24.05
CA PRO A 182 -10.31 -14.88 -24.79
C PRO A 182 -10.91 -16.10 -25.51
N SER A 183 -12.23 -16.11 -25.64
CA SER A 183 -12.95 -17.17 -26.35
C SER A 183 -14.08 -16.59 -27.21
N LEU A 184 -14.68 -17.40 -28.08
CA LEU A 184 -15.76 -16.92 -28.95
C LEU A 184 -16.94 -16.40 -28.10
N GLY A 185 -17.23 -15.11 -28.19
CA GLY A 185 -18.27 -14.45 -27.39
C GLY A 185 -17.80 -13.88 -26.04
N ASP A 186 -16.53 -14.07 -25.65
CA ASP A 186 -15.93 -13.53 -24.43
C ASP A 186 -14.57 -12.86 -24.75
N GLN A 187 -14.61 -11.55 -24.98
CA GLN A 187 -13.44 -10.74 -25.31
C GLN A 187 -12.79 -10.24 -24.02
N ARG A 188 -11.55 -10.66 -23.78
CA ARG A 188 -10.82 -10.40 -22.53
C ARG A 188 -9.36 -10.06 -22.77
N PRO A 189 -8.72 -9.29 -21.87
CA PRO A 189 -7.28 -9.03 -21.97
C PRO A 189 -6.46 -10.32 -21.88
N LEU A 190 -5.42 -10.41 -22.71
CA LEU A 190 -4.37 -11.41 -22.54
C LEU A 190 -3.30 -10.87 -21.59
N HIS A 191 -2.87 -11.73 -20.66
CA HIS A 191 -1.84 -11.41 -19.70
C HIS A 191 -0.54 -12.16 -20.01
N PRO A 192 0.54 -11.48 -20.46
CA PRO A 192 1.76 -12.14 -20.91
C PRO A 192 2.48 -12.96 -19.84
N PHE A 193 2.30 -12.60 -18.55
CA PHE A 193 2.99 -13.27 -17.46
C PHE A 193 2.55 -14.73 -17.27
N THR A 194 1.39 -15.11 -17.82
CA THR A 194 0.83 -16.47 -17.75
C THR A 194 1.74 -17.52 -18.39
N LYS A 195 2.64 -17.11 -19.29
CA LYS A 195 3.67 -17.98 -19.88
C LYS A 195 4.76 -18.39 -18.88
N PHE A 196 4.99 -17.59 -17.84
CA PHE A 196 6.01 -17.86 -16.81
C PHE A 196 5.45 -18.67 -15.65
N MET A 197 4.20 -18.46 -15.24
CA MET A 197 3.64 -19.17 -14.10
C MET A 197 2.15 -19.48 -14.29
N PRO A 198 1.76 -20.77 -14.32
CA PRO A 198 0.35 -21.16 -14.33
C PRO A 198 -0.36 -20.76 -13.02
N LEU A 199 -1.67 -20.49 -13.09
CA LEU A 199 -2.49 -20.12 -11.92
C LEU A 199 -2.29 -21.08 -10.75
N ARG A 200 -2.28 -22.38 -11.04
CA ARG A 200 -2.11 -23.40 -10.00
C ARG A 200 -0.77 -23.29 -9.29
N LYS A 201 0.31 -22.98 -9.99
CA LYS A 201 1.61 -22.77 -9.37
C LYS A 201 1.61 -21.48 -8.55
N PHE A 202 1.08 -20.40 -9.10
CA PHE A 202 0.98 -19.10 -8.41
C PHE A 202 0.22 -19.19 -7.08
N GLU A 203 -0.97 -19.80 -7.07
CA GLU A 203 -1.76 -19.95 -5.84
C GLU A 203 -1.09 -20.87 -4.81
N LEU A 204 -0.40 -21.93 -5.28
CA LEU A 204 0.29 -22.86 -4.39
C LEU A 204 1.46 -22.14 -3.70
N ILE A 205 2.30 -21.45 -4.46
CA ILE A 205 3.38 -20.62 -3.93
C ILE A 205 2.81 -19.57 -2.97
N THR A 206 1.81 -18.79 -3.39
CA THR A 206 1.20 -17.73 -2.57
C THR A 206 0.70 -18.24 -1.21
N ARG A 207 0.22 -19.48 -1.15
CA ARG A 207 -0.25 -20.09 0.09
C ARG A 207 0.87 -20.39 1.07
N TYR A 208 1.95 -21.02 0.59
CA TYR A 208 3.01 -21.54 1.43
C TYR A 208 4.18 -20.57 1.60
N PHE A 209 4.28 -19.52 0.78
CA PHE A 209 5.37 -18.55 0.86
C PHE A 209 5.53 -17.97 2.28
N ARG A 210 6.76 -17.99 2.80
CA ARG A 210 7.14 -17.47 4.12
C ARG A 210 8.35 -16.56 3.99
N THR A 211 8.36 -15.50 4.79
CA THR A 211 9.46 -14.53 4.88
C THR A 211 10.19 -14.62 6.22
N PHE A 212 9.91 -15.68 6.99
CA PHE A 212 10.36 -15.89 8.35
C PHE A 212 10.39 -17.40 8.64
N ASP A 213 11.25 -17.80 9.55
CA ASP A 213 11.31 -19.18 10.06
C ASP A 213 10.04 -19.52 10.86
N HIS A 214 9.37 -20.59 10.43
CA HIS A 214 8.10 -21.03 11.02
C HIS A 214 8.24 -21.58 12.44
N THR A 215 9.44 -22.02 12.85
CA THR A 215 9.72 -22.54 14.20
C THR A 215 9.81 -21.44 15.25
N ASN A 216 10.21 -20.23 14.84
CA ASN A 216 10.28 -19.04 15.72
C ASN A 216 8.91 -18.52 16.15
N LEU A 217 7.84 -19.10 15.64
CA LEU A 217 6.48 -18.80 16.04
C LEU A 217 5.93 -19.98 16.82
N ASP A 218 6.02 -20.05 18.15
CA ASP A 218 5.41 -21.15 18.93
C ASP A 218 3.89 -21.23 18.66
N VAL A 219 3.50 -22.16 17.79
CA VAL A 219 2.14 -22.25 17.22
C VAL A 219 1.19 -23.08 18.09
N SER A 220 1.70 -23.62 19.20
CA SER A 220 0.91 -24.41 20.14
C SER A 220 0.12 -23.56 21.15
N ASP A 221 0.49 -22.30 21.39
CA ASP A 221 -0.23 -21.41 22.32
C ASP A 221 -1.04 -20.32 21.60
N GLU A 222 -2.37 -20.49 21.53
CA GLU A 222 -3.30 -19.50 21.02
C GLU A 222 -3.37 -18.21 21.88
N ARG A 223 -2.92 -18.29 23.13
CA ARG A 223 -2.95 -17.17 24.09
C ARG A 223 -1.89 -16.12 23.75
N ASP A 224 -0.80 -16.50 23.09
CA ASP A 224 0.41 -15.69 22.87
C ASP A 224 0.57 -15.06 21.47
N LEU A 225 -0.55 -14.85 20.75
CA LEU A 225 -0.53 -13.99 19.56
C LEU A 225 -0.28 -12.52 19.97
N PRO A 226 0.75 -11.90 19.38
CA PRO A 226 0.58 -11.33 18.05
C PRO A 226 1.74 -11.62 17.07
N LYS A 227 1.64 -12.71 16.29
CA LYS A 227 2.67 -13.18 15.34
C LYS A 227 2.75 -12.41 14.02
N THR A 228 1.89 -11.41 13.81
CA THR A 228 1.81 -10.70 12.53
C THR A 228 3.05 -9.83 12.26
N PHE A 229 3.49 -9.06 13.25
CA PHE A 229 4.64 -8.15 13.10
C PHE A 229 5.99 -8.87 13.08
N PRO A 230 6.26 -9.87 13.95
CA PRO A 230 7.51 -10.64 13.88
C PRO A 230 7.77 -11.25 12.50
N ALA A 231 6.73 -11.79 11.85
CA ALA A 231 6.78 -12.32 10.49
C ALA A 231 7.21 -11.30 9.42
N ALA A 232 6.98 -10.01 9.66
CA ALA A 232 7.34 -8.92 8.76
C ALA A 232 8.61 -8.18 9.20
N GLU A 233 9.15 -8.47 10.39
CA GLU A 233 10.14 -7.62 11.07
C GLU A 233 11.50 -7.65 10.38
N GLU A 234 11.97 -8.83 9.95
CA GLU A 234 13.27 -8.97 9.27
C GLU A 234 13.33 -8.10 8.01
N TRP A 235 12.34 -8.27 7.12
CA TRP A 235 12.27 -7.49 5.88
C TRP A 235 11.99 -6.00 6.14
N SER A 236 11.16 -5.68 7.13
CA SER A 236 10.90 -4.31 7.56
C SER A 236 12.19 -3.60 7.99
N LYS A 237 12.99 -4.21 8.86
CA LYS A 237 14.29 -3.67 9.28
C LYS A 237 15.23 -3.50 8.10
N HIS A 238 15.23 -4.45 7.16
CA HIS A 238 16.02 -4.34 5.94
C HIS A 238 15.65 -3.12 5.09
N ILE A 239 14.36 -2.94 4.77
CA ILE A 239 13.90 -1.79 3.98
C ILE A 239 14.20 -0.47 4.70
N GLN A 240 13.99 -0.40 6.01
CA GLN A 240 14.30 0.81 6.79
C GLN A 240 15.79 1.15 6.74
N ARG A 241 16.67 0.14 6.86
CA ARG A 241 18.13 0.32 6.76
C ARG A 241 18.52 0.86 5.39
N VAL A 242 18.08 0.19 4.33
CA VAL A 242 18.34 0.61 2.94
C VAL A 242 17.79 2.01 2.67
N SER A 243 16.64 2.34 3.26
CA SER A 243 16.00 3.65 3.05
C SER A 243 16.86 4.80 3.60
N ILE A 244 17.44 4.64 4.79
CA ILE A 244 18.32 5.66 5.39
C ILE A 244 19.75 5.63 4.80
N GLU A 245 20.18 4.50 4.24
CA GLU A 245 21.45 4.39 3.52
C GLU A 245 21.40 5.06 2.15
N LEU A 246 20.27 5.02 1.44
CA LEU A 246 20.13 5.61 0.10
C LEU A 246 19.68 7.07 0.13
N TYR A 247 18.91 7.46 1.15
CA TYR A 247 18.31 8.78 1.27
C TYR A 247 18.72 9.42 2.59
N LEU A 248 19.63 10.39 2.52
CA LEU A 248 20.03 11.21 3.66
C LEU A 248 18.99 12.33 3.83
N PRO A 249 18.17 12.30 4.91
CA PRO A 249 17.10 13.26 5.08
C PRO A 249 17.61 14.68 5.23
N GLY A 250 16.92 15.63 4.60
CA GLY A 250 17.12 17.07 4.83
C GLY A 250 16.52 17.52 6.18
N THR A 251 16.44 18.83 6.39
CA THR A 251 16.02 19.39 7.69
C THR A 251 14.59 19.04 8.10
N ASN A 252 13.61 19.12 7.18
CA ASN A 252 12.18 19.00 7.53
C ASN A 252 11.65 17.57 7.40
N LEU A 253 11.16 17.00 8.51
CA LEU A 253 10.64 15.62 8.61
C LEU A 253 9.26 15.60 9.25
N THR A 254 8.44 14.63 8.87
CA THR A 254 7.10 14.44 9.47
C THR A 254 7.03 13.11 10.18
N VAL A 255 6.42 13.10 11.37
CA VAL A 255 5.97 11.88 12.03
C VAL A 255 4.45 11.84 12.03
N ASP A 256 3.89 10.74 11.51
CA ASP A 256 2.44 10.54 11.44
C ASP A 256 2.07 9.04 11.41
N GLU A 257 0.78 8.71 11.50
CA GLU A 257 0.29 7.35 11.33
C GLU A 257 -0.09 7.00 9.87
N CYS A 258 0.31 5.79 9.48
CA CYS A 258 -0.11 5.09 8.25
C CYS A 258 -1.05 3.93 8.61
N MET A 259 -2.01 3.63 7.73
CA MET A 259 -2.93 2.50 7.89
C MET A 259 -2.80 1.49 6.74
N VAL A 260 -2.68 0.20 7.09
CA VAL A 260 -2.73 -0.92 6.13
C VAL A 260 -4.09 -1.61 6.26
N PRO A 261 -4.99 -1.51 5.25
CA PRO A 261 -6.31 -2.12 5.31
C PRO A 261 -6.26 -3.62 5.58
N PHE A 262 -6.91 -4.07 6.64
CA PHE A 262 -7.07 -5.50 6.91
C PHE A 262 -8.33 -5.75 7.75
N THR A 263 -9.19 -6.64 7.27
CA THR A 263 -10.46 -6.99 7.93
C THR A 263 -10.52 -8.46 8.36
N GLY A 264 -9.41 -9.20 8.24
CA GLY A 264 -9.32 -10.57 8.72
C GLY A 264 -9.17 -10.63 10.24
N ARG A 265 -9.21 -11.85 10.79
CA ARG A 265 -9.00 -12.09 12.22
C ARG A 265 -7.55 -11.80 12.59
N SER A 266 -7.32 -10.74 13.36
CA SER A 266 -6.01 -10.39 13.93
C SER A 266 -6.19 -9.51 15.16
N LYS A 267 -5.46 -9.82 16.25
CA LYS A 267 -5.48 -9.08 17.51
C LYS A 267 -4.83 -7.69 17.36
N GLU A 268 -3.92 -7.56 16.40
CA GLU A 268 -3.10 -6.39 16.09
C GLU A 268 -3.81 -5.29 15.27
N THR A 269 -5.00 -5.58 14.72
CA THR A 269 -5.75 -4.60 13.93
C THR A 269 -6.36 -3.50 14.79
N THR A 270 -6.18 -2.24 14.43
CA THR A 270 -6.73 -1.08 15.15
C THR A 270 -7.86 -0.44 14.35
N LEU A 271 -8.87 0.06 15.06
CA LEU A 271 -9.94 0.89 14.50
C LEU A 271 -9.60 2.37 14.70
N VAL A 272 -9.26 3.07 13.63
CA VAL A 272 -9.03 4.52 13.62
C VAL A 272 -10.22 5.22 12.99
N LYS A 273 -11.09 5.80 13.83
CA LYS A 273 -12.25 6.56 13.37
C LYS A 273 -11.80 7.77 12.52
N GLY A 274 -12.49 8.04 11.43
CA GLY A 274 -12.24 9.23 10.59
C GLY A 274 -11.31 9.03 9.40
N LYS A 275 -10.47 7.98 9.38
CA LYS A 275 -9.65 7.63 8.21
C LYS A 275 -10.51 6.98 7.10
N PRO A 276 -10.15 7.12 5.81
CA PRO A 276 -10.85 6.44 4.70
C PRO A 276 -10.90 4.93 4.87
N THR A 277 -9.81 4.37 5.41
CA THR A 277 -9.70 2.97 5.84
C THR A 277 -9.68 2.94 7.37
N PRO A 278 -10.82 2.72 8.02
CA PRO A 278 -10.89 2.82 9.48
C PRO A 278 -10.33 1.57 10.18
N VAL A 279 -10.26 0.41 9.53
CA VAL A 279 -9.83 -0.85 10.16
C VAL A 279 -8.60 -1.42 9.45
N GLY A 280 -7.55 -1.71 10.21
CA GLY A 280 -6.31 -2.28 9.67
C GLY A 280 -5.13 -2.23 10.63
N PHE A 281 -3.93 -2.50 10.14
CA PHE A 281 -2.71 -2.32 10.93
C PHE A 281 -2.33 -0.84 10.95
N LYS A 282 -2.13 -0.31 12.16
CA LYS A 282 -1.61 1.04 12.37
C LYS A 282 -0.09 0.99 12.42
N ILE A 283 0.56 1.94 11.76
CA ILE A 283 2.02 2.01 11.65
C ILE A 283 2.43 3.45 11.89
N TRP A 284 3.42 3.68 12.73
CA TRP A 284 4.00 5.01 12.96
C TRP A 284 5.15 5.23 12.00
N VAL A 285 5.11 6.29 11.20
CA VAL A 285 6.06 6.51 10.11
C VAL A 285 6.75 7.85 10.28
N ILE A 286 8.06 7.89 10.04
CA ILE A 286 8.81 9.12 9.79
C ILE A 286 9.17 9.21 8.31
N ALA A 287 8.83 10.34 7.67
CA ALA A 287 8.94 10.50 6.22
C ALA A 287 9.38 11.91 5.80
N GLN A 288 9.91 11.98 4.58
CA GLN A 288 10.20 13.24 3.89
C GLN A 288 9.68 13.21 2.44
N GLN A 289 8.80 14.15 2.09
CA GLN A 289 8.26 14.30 0.73
C GLN A 289 7.71 13.00 0.10
N GLY A 290 7.04 12.15 0.89
CA GLY A 290 6.49 10.86 0.45
C GLY A 290 7.45 9.67 0.57
N TYR A 291 8.74 9.90 0.84
CA TYR A 291 9.73 8.85 1.08
C TYR A 291 9.68 8.39 2.53
N PHE A 292 9.44 7.10 2.76
CA PHE A 292 9.38 6.54 4.12
C PHE A 292 10.79 6.17 4.57
N LEU A 293 11.26 6.81 5.64
CA LEU A 293 12.61 6.59 6.16
C LEU A 293 12.61 5.40 7.12
N GLN A 294 11.78 5.47 8.15
CA GLN A 294 11.67 4.47 9.20
C GLN A 294 10.22 4.39 9.72
N TRP A 295 9.90 3.28 10.39
CA TRP A 295 8.60 3.11 11.02
C TRP A 295 8.65 2.15 12.22
N LEU A 296 7.56 2.17 12.99
CA LEU A 296 7.28 1.26 14.10
C LEU A 296 5.88 0.68 13.94
N TRP A 297 5.75 -0.63 14.18
CA TRP A 297 4.44 -1.26 14.29
C TRP A 297 3.70 -0.75 15.52
N HIS A 298 2.40 -0.49 15.38
CA HIS A 298 1.56 -0.21 16.53
C HIS A 298 1.17 -1.52 17.22
N VAL A 299 1.58 -1.69 18.47
CA VAL A 299 1.19 -2.83 19.31
C VAL A 299 0.26 -2.34 20.43
N LYS A 300 -0.96 -2.89 20.49
CA LYS A 300 -1.96 -2.49 21.50
C LYS A 300 -1.54 -2.80 22.94
N ALA A 301 -0.70 -3.81 23.15
CA ALA A 301 -0.04 -4.07 24.42
C ALA A 301 1.46 -3.84 24.25
N SER A 302 1.87 -2.60 23.93
CA SER A 302 3.28 -2.33 23.70
C SER A 302 4.06 -2.20 25.01
N PRO A 303 5.25 -2.83 25.12
CA PRO A 303 6.26 -2.54 26.13
C PRO A 303 7.06 -1.26 25.82
N VAL A 304 6.55 -0.33 25.00
CA VAL A 304 7.01 1.06 25.06
C VAL A 304 6.57 1.56 26.43
N VAL A 305 7.41 1.29 27.42
CA VAL A 305 7.30 1.87 28.75
C VAL A 305 7.21 3.38 28.54
N PRO A 306 6.25 4.08 29.18
CA PRO A 306 6.21 5.53 29.17
C PRO A 306 7.63 6.03 29.37
N ALA A 307 8.21 6.66 28.33
CA ALA A 307 9.63 6.92 28.36
C ALA A 307 9.86 8.07 29.34
N THR A 308 10.23 7.72 30.56
CA THR A 308 10.82 8.67 31.51
C THR A 308 12.24 8.91 31.06
N ILE A 309 12.43 9.89 30.17
CA ILE A 309 13.73 10.21 29.63
C ILE A 309 14.49 11.03 30.67
N LYS A 310 15.42 10.39 31.37
CA LYS A 310 16.41 11.06 32.23
C LYS A 310 17.38 11.85 31.36
N LEU A 311 17.40 13.16 31.54
CA LEU A 311 18.24 14.06 30.76
C LEU A 311 19.57 14.33 31.49
N LYS A 312 20.69 14.34 30.77
CA LYS A 312 21.99 14.82 31.28
C LYS A 312 22.08 16.33 31.03
N ILE A 313 22.28 17.13 32.08
CA ILE A 313 22.41 18.60 32.00
C ILE A 313 23.91 18.98 31.88
N PRO A 314 24.32 19.95 31.03
CA PRO A 314 25.56 20.71 31.28
C PRO A 314 25.32 21.66 32.46
N LYS A 315 26.04 21.46 33.58
CA LYS A 315 25.88 22.26 34.82
C LYS A 315 26.04 23.76 34.55
N PRO A 316 25.14 24.59 35.12
CA PRO A 316 25.66 25.64 36.01
C PRO A 316 24.91 25.70 37.36
N TYR A 317 25.64 26.18 38.38
CA TYR A 317 25.20 26.52 39.76
C TYR A 317 23.91 27.37 39.77
N GLY A 318 23.07 27.47 40.82
CA GLY A 318 23.06 26.99 42.20
C GLY A 318 21.73 27.37 42.89
N LYS A 319 21.50 26.79 44.08
CA LYS A 319 20.49 27.03 45.14
C LYS A 319 19.13 27.71 44.79
N LYS A 320 18.14 26.83 44.60
CA LYS A 320 16.73 26.81 45.12
C LYS A 320 15.76 26.46 43.99
N GLY A 321 15.19 25.25 44.10
CA GLY A 321 14.27 24.65 43.12
C GLY A 321 14.93 23.44 42.45
N LYS A 322 14.60 22.24 42.92
CA LYS A 322 14.94 21.01 42.19
C LYS A 322 14.18 21.06 40.85
N LEU A 323 14.87 21.32 39.74
CA LEU A 323 14.33 21.07 38.40
C LEU A 323 13.96 19.58 38.34
N GLN A 324 12.70 19.26 38.03
CA GLN A 324 12.32 17.88 37.71
C GLN A 324 13.18 17.42 36.52
N THR A 325 14.08 16.47 36.77
CA THR A 325 15.09 15.95 35.83
C THR A 325 14.55 14.95 34.82
N GLU A 326 13.24 14.72 34.83
CA GLU A 326 12.53 13.72 34.05
C GLU A 326 11.31 14.36 33.39
N ILE A 327 11.21 14.27 32.06
CA ILE A 327 10.00 14.66 31.32
C ILE A 327 9.22 13.37 31.05
N PRO A 328 8.14 13.07 31.82
CA PRO A 328 7.30 11.92 31.54
C PRO A 328 6.52 12.17 30.25
N LEU A 329 6.67 11.27 29.27
CA LEU A 329 5.90 11.27 28.02
C LEU A 329 4.87 10.14 28.01
N SER A 330 3.78 10.35 27.27
CA SER A 330 2.89 9.24 26.92
C SER A 330 3.56 8.28 25.92
N ASN A 331 3.01 7.07 25.78
CA ASN A 331 3.49 6.08 24.81
C ASN A 331 3.42 6.65 23.38
N THR A 332 2.35 7.35 23.03
CA THR A 332 2.18 8.03 21.74
C THR A 332 3.29 9.05 21.47
N GLN A 333 3.64 9.87 22.46
CA GLN A 333 4.68 10.91 22.31
C GLN A 333 6.08 10.32 22.22
N SER A 334 6.32 9.21 22.93
CA SER A 334 7.60 8.50 22.93
C SER A 334 7.96 7.96 21.55
N VAL A 335 6.97 7.65 20.70
CA VAL A 335 7.16 7.23 19.29
C VAL A 335 7.96 8.26 18.50
N VAL A 336 7.63 9.56 18.64
CA VAL A 336 8.31 10.64 17.90
C VAL A 336 9.80 10.66 18.24
N VAL A 337 10.11 10.61 19.54
CA VAL A 337 11.49 10.61 20.03
C VAL A 337 12.23 9.34 19.58
N HIS A 338 11.57 8.19 19.62
CA HIS A 338 12.18 6.92 19.22
C HIS A 338 12.52 6.89 17.73
N LEU A 339 11.60 7.34 16.86
CA LEU A 339 11.85 7.45 15.43
C LEU A 339 12.99 8.43 15.11
N LEU A 340 13.03 9.59 15.78
CA LEU A 340 14.08 10.58 15.57
C LEU A 340 15.47 10.08 16.03
N LYS A 341 15.54 9.40 17.19
CA LYS A 341 16.81 8.85 17.71
C LYS A 341 17.39 7.73 16.86
N ARG A 342 16.56 7.06 16.04
CA ARG A 342 16.99 6.03 15.10
C ARG A 342 17.58 6.61 13.80
N LEU A 343 17.53 7.93 13.61
CA LEU A 343 18.24 8.63 12.54
C LEU A 343 19.61 9.10 13.07
N SER A 344 20.67 8.73 12.38
CA SER A 344 22.08 9.00 12.74
C SER A 344 22.56 10.42 12.39
N THR A 345 21.65 11.34 12.07
CA THR A 345 21.92 12.60 11.36
C THR A 345 21.69 13.86 12.21
N PRO A 346 22.27 15.02 11.82
CA PRO A 346 22.22 16.26 12.60
C PRO A 346 20.79 16.78 12.83
N THR A 347 20.64 17.61 13.85
CA THR A 347 19.45 18.41 14.21
C THR A 347 18.41 18.60 13.10
N HIS A 348 17.26 17.94 13.22
CA HIS A 348 16.12 18.03 12.29
C HIS A 348 15.01 18.94 12.82
N HIS A 349 14.11 19.31 11.92
CA HIS A 349 12.85 19.98 12.19
C HIS A 349 11.70 18.99 12.01
N VAL A 350 11.04 18.62 13.11
CA VAL A 350 9.95 17.64 13.09
C VAL A 350 8.58 18.33 13.05
N PHE A 351 7.72 17.82 12.18
CA PHE A 351 6.32 18.21 12.03
C PHE A 351 5.44 17.06 12.54
N THR A 352 4.50 17.37 13.44
CA THR A 352 3.63 16.36 14.06
C THR A 352 2.19 16.81 14.16
N ASP A 353 1.25 15.87 14.06
CA ASP A 353 -0.17 16.15 14.31
C ASP A 353 -0.46 16.38 15.81
N ASN A 354 -1.68 16.83 16.10
CA ASN A 354 -2.23 16.98 17.44
C ASN A 354 -2.25 15.69 18.28
N LEU A 355 -2.19 14.52 17.64
CA LEU A 355 -2.09 13.23 18.32
C LEU A 355 -0.78 13.13 19.14
N PHE A 356 0.29 13.78 18.69
CA PHE A 356 1.59 13.75 19.35
C PHE A 356 1.89 15.03 20.13
N SER A 357 1.46 16.17 19.60
CA SER A 357 1.93 17.48 20.03
C SER A 357 1.57 17.81 21.49
N SER A 358 2.56 18.24 22.28
CA SER A 358 2.39 18.84 23.60
C SER A 358 3.57 19.75 23.94
N PRO A 359 3.41 20.72 24.86
CA PRO A 359 4.53 21.53 25.33
C PRO A 359 5.66 20.69 25.95
N ARG A 360 5.32 19.60 26.66
CA ARG A 360 6.31 18.67 27.24
C ARG A 360 7.18 18.00 26.19
N LEU A 361 6.57 17.44 25.15
CA LEU A 361 7.28 16.82 24.03
C LEU A 361 8.18 17.85 23.34
N PHE A 362 7.69 19.06 23.10
CA PHE A 362 8.42 20.09 22.36
C PHE A 362 9.63 20.61 23.15
N ARG A 363 9.50 20.76 24.48
CA ARG A 363 10.63 21.05 25.37
C ARG A 363 11.69 19.97 25.30
N LEU A 364 11.28 18.70 25.35
CA LEU A 364 12.20 17.57 25.26
C LEU A 364 12.91 17.54 23.89
N LEU A 365 12.16 17.67 22.79
CA LEU A 365 12.72 17.69 21.44
C LEU A 365 13.76 18.79 21.30
N ARG A 366 13.47 19.99 21.81
CA ARG A 366 14.42 21.10 21.85
C ARG A 366 15.69 20.77 22.64
N GLN A 367 15.56 20.14 23.81
CA GLN A 367 16.71 19.71 24.62
C GLN A 367 17.55 18.63 23.95
N LEU A 368 16.92 17.75 23.16
CA LEU A 368 17.59 16.76 22.32
C LEU A 368 18.17 17.36 21.03
N GLY A 369 18.03 18.67 20.82
CA GLY A 369 18.58 19.36 19.65
C GLY A 369 17.71 19.24 18.39
N TYR A 370 16.40 19.05 18.53
CA TYR A 370 15.44 19.06 17.42
C TYR A 370 14.54 20.29 17.47
N GLY A 371 14.26 20.89 16.32
CA GLY A 371 13.16 21.84 16.17
C GLY A 371 11.84 21.11 15.99
N ALA A 372 10.73 21.68 16.44
CA ALA A 372 9.42 21.06 16.36
C ALA A 372 8.31 22.06 16.03
N ILE A 373 7.36 21.64 15.19
CA ILE A 373 6.09 22.34 14.93
C ILE A 373 4.96 21.32 14.91
N GLY A 374 3.82 21.69 15.50
CA GLY A 374 2.66 20.83 15.48
C GLY A 374 1.38 21.56 15.79
N THR A 375 0.26 20.99 15.40
CA THR A 375 -1.06 21.45 15.86
C THR A 375 -1.35 20.88 17.24
N ALA A 376 -2.10 21.60 18.07
CA ALA A 376 -2.34 21.19 19.46
C ALA A 376 -3.82 20.91 19.74
N TYR A 377 -4.06 19.88 20.57
CA TYR A 377 -5.35 19.62 21.19
C TYR A 377 -5.52 20.47 22.47
N PRO A 378 -6.72 20.93 22.85
CA PRO A 378 -6.88 21.85 23.98
C PRO A 378 -6.45 21.29 25.34
N ASN A 379 -6.49 19.97 25.49
CA ASN A 379 -6.10 19.27 26.71
C ASN A 379 -4.67 18.73 26.65
N CYS A 380 -3.81 19.20 25.74
CA CYS A 380 -2.43 18.67 25.63
C CYS A 380 -1.40 19.33 26.58
N GLY A 381 -1.86 20.02 27.64
CA GLY A 381 -1.00 20.76 28.57
C GLY A 381 -0.63 22.17 28.13
N ILE A 382 -1.38 22.74 27.17
CA ILE A 382 -1.29 24.17 26.80
C ILE A 382 -1.83 25.07 27.91
N THR A 383 -1.55 26.38 27.83
CA THR A 383 -2.02 27.33 28.85
C THR A 383 -3.55 27.43 28.92
N ALA A 384 -4.08 27.78 30.10
CA ALA A 384 -5.51 27.99 30.30
C ALA A 384 -6.08 29.05 29.34
N ALA A 385 -5.31 30.10 29.06
CA ALA A 385 -5.67 31.12 28.07
C ALA A 385 -5.85 30.53 26.66
N MET A 386 -4.94 29.68 26.18
CA MET A 386 -5.06 29.03 24.87
C MET A 386 -6.24 28.07 24.79
N LYS A 387 -6.51 27.33 25.88
CA LYS A 387 -7.68 26.46 25.99
C LYS A 387 -8.97 27.28 25.90
N GLN A 388 -9.07 28.37 26.65
CA GLN A 388 -10.22 29.27 26.64
C GLN A 388 -10.45 29.92 25.25
N ILE A 389 -9.39 30.30 24.54
CA ILE A 389 -9.49 30.85 23.17
C ILE A 389 -10.13 29.82 22.22
N LYS A 390 -9.74 28.54 22.32
CA LYS A 390 -10.32 27.48 21.49
C LYS A 390 -11.78 27.24 21.82
N GLU A 391 -12.14 27.19 23.10
CA GLU A 391 -13.50 26.90 23.58
C GLU A 391 -14.47 28.03 23.25
N THR A 392 -14.06 29.29 23.48
CA THR A 392 -14.91 30.45 23.25
C THR A 392 -14.98 30.88 21.79
N GLY A 393 -13.98 30.51 20.98
CA GLY A 393 -13.87 30.92 19.57
C GLY A 393 -13.71 32.45 19.37
N LYS A 394 -13.60 33.20 20.47
CA LYS A 394 -13.34 34.63 20.51
C LYS A 394 -11.82 34.79 20.65
N LEU A 395 -11.21 35.67 19.85
CA LEU A 395 -9.84 36.09 20.10
C LEU A 395 -9.91 37.31 21.04
N PRO A 396 -9.59 37.21 22.33
CA PRO A 396 -9.21 38.37 23.10
C PRO A 396 -7.73 38.57 22.80
N ASP A 397 -7.39 39.52 21.92
CA ASP A 397 -6.01 39.89 21.57
C ASP A 397 -5.07 38.71 21.32
N GLY A 398 -4.97 38.27 20.06
CA GLY A 398 -4.14 37.16 19.58
C GLY A 398 -2.62 37.36 19.72
N LYS A 399 -2.16 37.72 20.92
CA LYS A 399 -0.76 37.77 21.27
C LYS A 399 -0.23 36.34 21.33
N PRO A 400 0.84 36.02 20.59
CA PRO A 400 1.55 34.76 20.79
C PRO A 400 1.96 34.67 22.26
N LEU A 401 1.65 33.53 22.89
CA LEU A 401 2.04 33.29 24.28
C LEU A 401 3.33 32.49 24.28
N LEU A 402 4.33 33.03 24.96
CA LEU A 402 5.61 32.38 25.20
C LEU A 402 5.51 31.52 26.44
N TYR A 403 5.85 30.24 26.33
CA TYR A 403 5.72 29.30 27.43
C TYR A 403 6.92 28.37 27.51
N ASN A 404 7.76 28.54 28.54
CA ASN A 404 8.84 27.60 28.88
C ASN A 404 9.64 27.08 27.66
N LYS A 405 10.11 27.99 26.79
CA LYS A 405 10.87 27.69 25.55
C LYS A 405 10.07 27.03 24.41
N VAL A 406 8.73 27.08 24.49
CA VAL A 406 7.78 26.69 23.43
C VAL A 406 6.85 27.87 23.14
N LEU A 407 6.71 28.22 21.87
CA LEU A 407 5.77 29.21 21.38
C LEU A 407 4.38 28.56 21.23
N GLN A 408 3.35 29.17 21.82
CA GLN A 408 1.95 28.78 21.66
C GLN A 408 1.19 29.85 20.87
N VAL A 409 0.57 29.45 19.76
CA VAL A 409 -0.13 30.36 18.85
C VAL A 409 -1.56 29.87 18.60
N ALA A 410 -2.52 30.78 18.72
CA ALA A 410 -3.89 30.57 18.26
C ALA A 410 -4.13 31.36 16.96
N TRP A 411 -4.64 30.69 15.94
CA TRP A 411 -5.01 31.29 14.66
C TRP A 411 -6.43 30.90 14.28
N LYS A 412 -7.25 31.85 13.84
CA LYS A 412 -8.62 31.55 13.38
C LYS A 412 -8.70 31.60 11.86
N ASP A 413 -8.87 30.42 11.27
CA ASP A 413 -9.29 30.27 9.87
C ASP A 413 -10.82 30.13 9.84
N SER A 414 -11.36 29.05 9.28
CA SER A 414 -12.77 28.65 9.46
C SER A 414 -13.08 28.28 10.92
N SER A 415 -12.08 27.79 11.65
CA SER A 415 -12.14 27.51 13.08
C SER A 415 -10.82 27.94 13.74
N VAL A 416 -10.82 28.06 15.07
CA VAL A 416 -9.59 28.33 15.84
C VAL A 416 -8.68 27.10 15.75
N VAL A 417 -7.44 27.29 15.35
CA VAL A 417 -6.37 26.30 15.29
C VAL A 417 -5.31 26.70 16.31
N LEU A 418 -4.89 25.75 17.13
CA LEU A 418 -3.80 25.93 18.08
C LEU A 418 -2.54 25.29 17.51
N SER A 419 -1.42 25.99 17.62
CA SER A 419 -0.11 25.55 17.12
C SER A 419 0.95 25.70 18.21
N LEU A 420 1.89 24.77 18.22
CA LEU A 420 3.08 24.78 19.04
C LEU A 420 4.30 24.91 18.12
N SER A 421 5.32 25.63 18.56
CA SER A 421 6.61 25.68 17.87
C SER A 421 7.78 25.90 18.83
N THR A 422 8.94 25.34 18.50
CA THR A 422 10.21 25.70 19.14
C THR A 422 11.10 26.58 18.27
N THR A 423 10.77 26.72 16.99
CA THR A 423 11.63 27.31 15.93
C THR A 423 11.18 28.71 15.50
N HIS A 424 9.93 29.08 15.76
CA HIS A 424 9.38 30.39 15.37
C HIS A 424 9.51 31.43 16.46
N SER A 425 9.75 32.69 16.08
CA SER A 425 9.72 33.84 17.00
C SER A 425 8.30 34.25 17.39
N ALA A 426 8.19 34.84 18.58
CA ALA A 426 6.99 35.46 19.13
C ALA A 426 6.59 36.76 18.43
N THR A 427 7.40 37.30 17.52
CA THR A 427 7.08 38.56 16.85
C THR A 427 5.83 38.38 15.97
N PRO A 428 4.72 39.08 16.27
CA PRO A 428 3.47 38.84 15.58
C PRO A 428 3.46 39.64 14.28
N LEU A 429 3.95 39.11 13.15
CA LEU A 429 3.62 39.66 11.81
C LEU A 429 4.22 38.93 10.61
N ASN A 430 5.11 37.93 10.76
CA ASN A 430 5.52 37.16 9.58
C ASN A 430 4.32 36.37 9.06
N ARG A 431 3.66 36.94 8.06
CA ARG A 431 2.57 36.32 7.33
C ARG A 431 3.10 35.92 5.97
N THR A 432 2.85 34.67 5.62
CA THR A 432 3.21 34.15 4.31
C THR A 432 1.97 34.24 3.41
N PRO A 433 2.05 34.89 2.23
CA PRO A 433 0.97 34.85 1.26
C PRO A 433 0.83 33.41 0.73
N LYS A 434 -0.37 32.83 0.86
CA LYS A 434 -0.70 31.50 0.34
C LYS A 434 -1.98 31.55 -0.48
N GLU A 435 -1.98 30.90 -1.63
CA GLU A 435 -3.21 30.70 -2.40
C GLU A 435 -4.14 29.75 -1.63
N ARG A 436 -5.38 30.17 -1.41
CA ARG A 436 -6.43 29.40 -0.74
C ARG A 436 -7.59 29.22 -1.69
N LYS A 437 -8.17 28.03 -1.73
CA LYS A 437 -9.38 27.74 -2.51
C LYS A 437 -10.62 27.97 -1.68
N LEU A 438 -11.68 28.45 -2.32
CA LEU A 438 -12.98 28.63 -1.67
C LEU A 438 -13.46 27.28 -1.10
N PRO A 439 -13.79 27.19 0.20
CA PRO A 439 -14.24 25.93 0.79
C PRO A 439 -15.55 25.42 0.15
N ALA A 440 -15.58 24.15 -0.25
CA ALA A 440 -16.78 23.59 -0.91
C ALA A 440 -18.00 23.42 0.03
N LYS A 441 -17.80 23.50 1.35
CA LYS A 441 -18.88 23.52 2.34
C LYS A 441 -18.93 24.94 2.89
N ARG A 442 -20.00 25.64 2.57
CA ARG A 442 -20.36 26.92 3.19
C ARG A 442 -21.07 26.52 4.47
N GLY A 443 -20.43 26.72 5.63
CA GLY A 443 -20.95 26.27 6.92
C GLY A 443 -22.19 27.07 7.32
N THR A 444 -22.12 27.79 8.43
CA THR A 444 -23.24 28.66 8.85
C THR A 444 -23.47 29.80 7.84
N LYS A 445 -24.67 30.42 7.86
CA LYS A 445 -25.00 31.57 7.00
C LYS A 445 -23.99 32.71 7.18
N ALA A 446 -23.52 32.93 8.41
CA ALA A 446 -22.50 33.92 8.75
C ALA A 446 -21.12 33.58 8.16
N GLU A 447 -20.69 32.31 8.24
CA GLU A 447 -19.44 31.86 7.61
C GLU A 447 -19.51 31.95 6.08
N ALA A 448 -20.66 31.60 5.48
CA ALA A 448 -20.88 31.71 4.06
C ALA A 448 -20.79 33.17 3.56
N GLN A 449 -21.35 34.11 4.34
CA GLN A 449 -21.27 35.53 4.04
C GLN A 449 -19.83 36.05 4.15
N ARG A 450 -19.12 35.70 5.22
CA ARG A 450 -17.71 36.06 5.41
C ARG A 450 -16.81 35.49 4.31
N LEU A 451 -17.07 34.26 3.87
CA LEU A 451 -16.36 33.65 2.74
C LEU A 451 -16.65 34.37 1.42
N LYS A 452 -17.87 34.87 1.20
CA LYS A 452 -18.18 35.70 0.01
C LYS A 452 -17.40 37.01 0.04
N GLU A 453 -17.32 37.68 1.19
CA GLU A 453 -16.54 38.92 1.35
C GLU A 453 -15.04 38.67 1.13
N VAL A 454 -14.51 37.58 1.69
CA VAL A 454 -13.09 37.24 1.57
C VAL A 454 -12.71 36.75 0.17
N PHE A 455 -13.56 36.02 -0.54
CA PHE A 455 -13.22 35.53 -1.89
C PHE A 455 -13.76 36.40 -3.02
N ASN A 456 -14.68 37.33 -2.74
CA ASN A 456 -15.29 38.26 -3.70
C ASN A 456 -15.80 37.62 -5.00
N GLY A 457 -16.28 36.37 -4.94
CA GLY A 457 -16.73 35.61 -6.11
C GLY A 457 -15.66 34.70 -6.75
N ASP A 458 -14.39 34.87 -6.41
CA ASP A 458 -13.29 34.05 -6.94
C ASP A 458 -13.26 32.65 -6.33
N GLN A 459 -12.77 31.68 -7.10
CA GLN A 459 -12.59 30.30 -6.65
C GLN A 459 -11.30 30.09 -5.83
N SER A 460 -10.31 30.98 -5.98
CA SER A 460 -9.12 31.03 -5.13
C SER A 460 -8.67 32.48 -4.88
N ARG A 461 -8.01 32.71 -3.74
CA ARG A 461 -7.44 34.01 -3.36
C ARG A 461 -6.15 33.83 -2.57
N ILE A 462 -5.20 34.74 -2.75
CA ILE A 462 -4.00 34.82 -1.92
C ILE A 462 -4.37 35.45 -0.58
N ILE A 463 -4.15 34.71 0.51
CA ILE A 463 -4.46 35.15 1.87
C ILE A 463 -3.17 35.09 2.71
N PRO A 464 -2.78 36.18 3.38
CA PRO A 464 -1.63 36.20 4.27
C PRO A 464 -1.97 35.48 5.59
N ILE A 465 -1.40 34.29 5.79
CA ILE A 465 -1.59 33.46 6.98
C ILE A 465 -0.32 33.46 7.86
N PRO A 466 -0.41 33.14 9.17
CA PRO A 466 0.77 33.02 10.02
C PRO A 466 1.82 32.08 9.40
N SER A 467 3.09 32.48 9.40
CA SER A 467 4.16 31.69 8.76
C SER A 467 4.32 30.30 9.38
N ILE A 468 4.06 30.15 10.68
CA ILE A 468 3.98 28.84 11.35
C ILE A 468 2.93 27.93 10.70
N ALA A 469 1.75 28.46 10.38
CA ALA A 469 0.68 27.72 9.73
C ALA A 469 1.01 27.44 8.27
N ALA A 470 1.68 28.38 7.57
CA ALA A 470 2.15 28.17 6.21
C ALA A 470 3.17 27.02 6.14
N GLN A 471 4.21 27.06 6.97
CA GLN A 471 5.24 26.03 7.00
C GLN A 471 4.68 24.68 7.43
N TYR A 472 3.80 24.65 8.44
CA TYR A 472 3.12 23.41 8.83
C TYR A 472 2.35 22.78 7.68
N ASN A 473 1.58 23.57 6.93
CA ASN A 473 0.79 23.05 5.80
C ASN A 473 1.66 22.52 4.65
N ASP A 474 2.84 23.12 4.42
CA ASP A 474 3.75 22.70 3.37
C ASP A 474 4.42 21.34 3.68
N GLU A 475 4.76 21.12 4.96
CA GLU A 475 5.63 20.02 5.42
C GLU A 475 4.86 18.84 6.06
N MET A 476 3.75 19.06 6.76
CA MET A 476 3.04 18.02 7.53
C MET A 476 2.56 16.83 6.66
N ASN A 477 2.36 17.03 5.35
CA ASN A 477 1.74 16.02 4.49
C ASN A 477 2.74 14.99 3.92
N HIS A 478 3.95 14.84 4.49
CA HIS A 478 4.95 13.92 3.93
C HIS A 478 4.54 12.45 3.99
N VAL A 479 3.93 11.99 5.09
CA VAL A 479 3.44 10.61 5.22
C VAL A 479 2.25 10.38 4.29
N ASP A 480 1.27 11.31 4.31
CA ASP A 480 0.09 11.26 3.44
C ASP A 480 0.44 11.19 1.94
N ARG A 481 1.49 11.91 1.50
CA ARG A 481 1.99 11.83 0.11
C ARG A 481 2.45 10.41 -0.24
N GLY A 482 3.14 9.73 0.66
CA GLY A 482 3.60 8.35 0.47
C GLY A 482 2.42 7.37 0.38
N ASP A 483 1.45 7.51 1.28
CA ASP A 483 0.22 6.71 1.27
C ASP A 483 -0.61 6.92 0.00
N GLN A 484 -0.72 8.17 -0.45
CA GLN A 484 -1.40 8.51 -1.69
C GLN A 484 -0.73 7.82 -2.89
N ILE A 485 0.60 7.92 -3.02
CA ILE A 485 1.37 7.32 -4.11
C ILE A 485 1.17 5.79 -4.15
N ARG A 486 1.25 5.13 -2.99
CA ARG A 486 1.05 3.67 -2.87
C ARG A 486 -0.35 3.25 -3.35
N SER A 487 -1.39 3.96 -2.90
CA SER A 487 -2.79 3.59 -3.12
C SER A 487 -3.22 3.45 -4.59
N TYR A 488 -2.51 4.09 -5.54
CA TYR A 488 -2.87 4.05 -6.95
C TYR A 488 -2.61 2.68 -7.61
N THR A 489 -1.60 1.94 -7.17
CA THR A 489 -1.14 0.69 -7.83
C THR A 489 -0.88 -0.46 -6.86
N SER A 490 -1.52 -0.45 -5.69
CA SER A 490 -1.45 -1.55 -4.73
C SER A 490 -2.20 -2.78 -5.23
N TYR A 491 -1.72 -3.96 -4.83
CA TYR A 491 -2.39 -5.23 -5.04
C TYR A 491 -3.78 -5.25 -4.36
N GLN A 492 -4.82 -5.65 -5.10
CA GLN A 492 -6.22 -5.51 -4.66
C GLN A 492 -6.92 -6.83 -4.36
N HIS A 493 -6.33 -7.97 -4.72
CA HIS A 493 -6.91 -9.27 -4.39
C HIS A 493 -6.72 -9.55 -2.90
N ARG A 494 -7.63 -10.34 -2.32
CA ARG A 494 -7.62 -10.62 -0.88
C ARG A 494 -6.47 -11.55 -0.54
N PHE A 495 -5.59 -11.13 0.37
CA PHE A 495 -4.69 -12.05 1.06
C PHE A 495 -5.52 -12.93 2.00
N ARG A 496 -5.45 -14.24 1.79
CA ARG A 496 -6.11 -15.24 2.61
C ARG A 496 -5.03 -16.00 3.37
N ARG A 497 -5.30 -16.31 4.65
CA ARG A 497 -4.45 -17.12 5.54
C ARG A 497 -3.14 -16.42 5.91
N GLY A 498 -3.16 -15.75 7.06
CA GLY A 498 -2.00 -15.06 7.60
C GLY A 498 -2.15 -13.55 7.52
N PRO A 499 -2.45 -12.85 8.63
CA PRO A 499 -2.49 -11.40 8.67
C PRO A 499 -1.18 -10.74 8.21
N TRP A 500 -0.03 -11.42 8.38
CA TRP A 500 1.29 -10.90 7.99
C TRP A 500 1.41 -10.68 6.48
N GLN A 501 0.70 -11.47 5.65
CA GLN A 501 0.75 -11.30 4.19
C GLN A 501 0.30 -9.91 3.75
N ALA A 502 -0.67 -9.33 4.45
CA ALA A 502 -1.10 -7.96 4.17
C ALA A 502 0.05 -6.96 4.42
N LEU A 503 0.82 -7.11 5.50
CA LEU A 503 1.98 -6.27 5.76
C LEU A 503 3.10 -6.48 4.73
N LEU A 504 3.42 -7.73 4.40
CA LEU A 504 4.49 -8.05 3.45
C LEU A 504 4.18 -7.46 2.07
N TRP A 505 3.00 -7.72 1.54
CA TRP A 505 2.73 -7.51 0.11
C TRP A 505 1.97 -6.23 -0.20
N SER A 506 1.21 -5.67 0.74
CA SER A 506 0.48 -4.40 0.55
C SER A 506 1.13 -3.21 1.28
N PHE A 507 2.12 -3.46 2.14
CA PHE A 507 2.89 -2.41 2.79
C PHE A 507 4.37 -2.47 2.41
N LEU A 508 5.12 -3.51 2.81
CA LEU A 508 6.57 -3.56 2.62
C LEU A 508 6.98 -3.57 1.13
N LEU A 509 6.35 -4.42 0.31
CA LEU A 509 6.60 -4.44 -1.14
C LEU A 509 6.28 -3.07 -1.79
N ASP A 510 5.15 -2.48 -1.42
CA ASP A 510 4.73 -1.19 -1.94
C ASP A 510 5.66 -0.05 -1.48
N VAL A 511 6.14 -0.07 -0.23
CA VAL A 511 7.14 0.88 0.27
C VAL A 511 8.46 0.74 -0.50
N GLY A 512 8.97 -0.48 -0.72
CA GLY A 512 10.17 -0.69 -1.54
C GLY A 512 10.03 -0.17 -2.97
N LEU A 513 8.87 -0.39 -3.61
CA LEU A 513 8.58 0.12 -4.96
C LEU A 513 8.41 1.64 -5.00
N VAL A 514 7.79 2.24 -3.99
CA VAL A 514 7.58 3.69 -3.92
C VAL A 514 8.87 4.42 -3.54
N ASN A 515 9.63 3.93 -2.57
CA ASN A 515 10.91 4.50 -2.20
C ASN A 515 11.89 4.44 -3.39
N SER A 516 12.01 3.30 -4.08
CA SER A 516 12.83 3.20 -5.31
C SER A 516 12.34 4.15 -6.44
N PHE A 517 11.02 4.28 -6.62
CA PHE A 517 10.46 5.25 -7.57
C PHE A 517 10.77 6.71 -7.20
N ILE A 518 10.73 7.05 -5.92
CA ILE A 518 11.04 8.41 -5.44
C ILE A 518 12.53 8.70 -5.62
N LEU A 519 13.41 7.74 -5.32
CA LEU A 519 14.84 7.87 -5.55
C LEU A 519 15.11 8.21 -7.02
N GLN A 520 14.64 7.39 -7.98
CA GLN A 520 14.88 7.67 -9.40
C GLN A 520 14.27 8.99 -9.88
N LYS A 521 13.19 9.46 -9.24
CA LYS A 521 12.55 10.74 -9.62
C LYS A 521 13.35 11.94 -9.11
N LYS A 522 14.04 11.78 -7.99
CA LYS A 522 14.74 12.86 -7.27
C LYS A 522 16.22 12.95 -7.61
N THR A 523 16.82 11.92 -8.21
CA THR A 523 18.16 11.99 -8.78
C THR A 523 18.13 11.86 -10.30
N ARG A 524 19.15 12.40 -10.97
CA ARG A 524 19.40 12.20 -12.41
C ARG A 524 20.48 11.16 -12.68
N GLN A 525 21.04 10.58 -11.63
CA GLN A 525 22.12 9.59 -11.70
C GLN A 525 21.68 8.25 -11.10
N PRO A 526 22.02 7.12 -11.74
CA PRO A 526 22.63 7.05 -13.08
C PRO A 526 21.66 7.50 -14.18
N HIS A 527 22.15 7.66 -15.42
CA HIS A 527 21.37 8.15 -16.55
C HIS A 527 20.38 7.09 -17.08
N TRP A 528 19.34 6.81 -16.28
CA TRP A 528 18.21 6.00 -16.71
C TRP A 528 17.26 6.78 -17.61
N LYS A 529 16.45 6.03 -18.36
CA LYS A 529 15.19 6.54 -18.85
C LYS A 529 14.37 7.02 -17.65
N PRO A 530 13.94 8.30 -17.59
CA PRO A 530 13.19 8.79 -16.44
C PRO A 530 11.76 8.22 -16.43
N TYR A 531 11.30 7.80 -15.26
CA TYR A 531 9.92 7.32 -15.07
C TYR A 531 9.10 8.39 -14.35
N SER A 532 8.03 8.87 -14.99
CA SER A 532 7.19 9.95 -14.44
C SER A 532 6.09 9.46 -13.49
N THR A 533 5.72 8.17 -13.57
CA THR A 533 4.65 7.57 -12.77
C THR A 533 5.11 6.28 -12.11
N LEU A 534 4.55 5.98 -10.93
CA LEU A 534 4.80 4.72 -10.21
C LEU A 534 4.40 3.51 -11.05
N ARG A 535 3.34 3.62 -11.87
CA ARG A 535 2.93 2.57 -12.80
C ARG A 535 4.06 2.23 -13.78
N ALA A 536 4.61 3.23 -14.47
CA ALA A 536 5.68 3.01 -15.43
C ALA A 536 6.96 2.45 -14.76
N TRP A 537 7.25 2.86 -13.52
CA TRP A 537 8.34 2.29 -12.73
C TRP A 537 8.09 0.81 -12.41
N LYS A 538 6.92 0.46 -11.87
CA LYS A 538 6.54 -0.94 -11.61
C LYS A 538 6.55 -1.79 -12.88
N GLU A 539 6.15 -1.23 -14.03
CA GLU A 539 6.25 -1.86 -15.35
C GLU A 539 7.70 -2.14 -15.76
N CYS A 540 8.63 -1.22 -15.52
CA CYS A 540 10.05 -1.47 -15.72
C CYS A 540 10.54 -2.63 -14.84
N ILE A 541 10.22 -2.61 -13.55
CA ILE A 541 10.71 -3.59 -12.58
C ILE A 541 10.20 -4.99 -12.90
N TYR A 542 8.88 -5.21 -13.09
CA TYR A 542 8.39 -6.56 -13.36
C TYR A 542 8.90 -7.11 -14.70
N ASN A 543 9.08 -6.26 -15.72
CA ASN A 543 9.63 -6.70 -17.01
C ASN A 543 11.10 -7.10 -16.86
N ALA A 544 11.89 -6.33 -16.12
CA ALA A 544 13.27 -6.68 -15.82
C ALA A 544 13.38 -7.98 -15.02
N ILE A 545 12.47 -8.21 -14.07
CA ILE A 545 12.35 -9.48 -13.34
C ILE A 545 12.06 -10.64 -14.30
N PHE A 546 11.06 -10.51 -15.17
CA PHE A 546 10.70 -11.57 -16.12
C PHE A 546 11.80 -11.86 -17.14
N ASN A 547 12.52 -10.83 -17.59
CA ASN A 547 13.64 -11.01 -18.51
C ASN A 547 14.82 -11.70 -17.84
N LYS A 548 15.14 -11.36 -16.58
CA LYS A 548 16.28 -11.93 -15.85
C LYS A 548 16.01 -13.33 -15.32
N TYR A 549 14.80 -13.60 -14.83
CA TYR A 549 14.49 -14.83 -14.08
C TYR A 549 13.52 -15.78 -14.80
N GLY A 550 12.89 -15.35 -15.90
CA GLY A 550 11.86 -16.14 -16.59
C GLY A 550 12.38 -17.35 -17.37
N THR A 551 13.67 -17.38 -17.74
CA THR A 551 14.31 -18.54 -18.40
C THR A 551 14.76 -19.60 -17.40
N ASP A 552 15.20 -19.15 -16.21
CA ASP A 552 15.82 -20.00 -15.19
C ASP A 552 14.78 -20.59 -14.23
N SER A 553 13.58 -20.02 -14.18
CA SER A 553 12.42 -20.73 -13.65
C SER A 553 12.12 -21.90 -14.60
N HIS A 554 12.37 -23.15 -14.20
CA HIS A 554 12.12 -24.40 -14.96
C HIS A 554 10.64 -24.64 -15.38
N THR A 555 9.80 -23.60 -15.41
CA THR A 555 8.43 -23.60 -15.90
C THR A 555 8.39 -23.79 -17.41
N ARG A 556 7.82 -24.93 -17.82
CA ARG A 556 7.55 -25.32 -19.21
C ARG A 556 6.98 -24.15 -20.01
N LYS A 557 7.71 -23.66 -21.03
CA LYS A 557 7.22 -22.67 -22.01
C LYS A 557 5.93 -23.20 -22.63
N ARG A 558 4.77 -22.70 -22.21
CA ARG A 558 3.54 -22.86 -22.97
C ARG A 558 3.55 -21.80 -24.06
N TYR A 559 3.86 -22.21 -25.28
CA TYR A 559 3.61 -21.37 -26.45
C TYR A 559 2.09 -21.17 -26.55
N CYS A 560 1.62 -19.96 -26.28
CA CYS A 560 0.29 -19.55 -26.71
C CYS A 560 0.27 -19.62 -28.23
N THR A 561 -0.71 -20.31 -28.81
CA THR A 561 -0.92 -20.34 -30.25
C THR A 561 -1.29 -18.94 -30.73
N GLY A 562 -0.27 -18.23 -31.22
CA GLY A 562 -0.28 -16.84 -31.68
C GLY A 562 1.15 -16.33 -31.65
N LYS A 563 1.88 -16.57 -32.75
CA LYS A 563 3.33 -16.36 -32.87
C LYS A 563 3.72 -14.90 -32.65
N GLU A 564 4.44 -14.62 -31.57
CA GLU A 564 5.58 -13.69 -31.60
C GLU A 564 6.82 -14.58 -31.76
N GLU A 565 7.25 -14.79 -33.00
CA GLU A 565 8.55 -15.40 -33.31
C GLU A 565 9.55 -14.27 -33.51
N ASP A 566 10.75 -14.46 -32.93
CA ASP A 566 11.85 -13.51 -32.89
C ASP A 566 12.16 -12.91 -34.27
N SER A 567 12.25 -11.58 -34.32
CA SER A 567 12.26 -10.77 -35.54
C SER A 567 13.59 -10.75 -36.33
N GLU A 568 14.51 -11.69 -36.07
CA GLU A 568 15.86 -11.67 -36.67
C GLU A 568 16.20 -12.85 -37.59
N ASP A 569 15.27 -13.77 -37.85
CA ASP A 569 15.51 -14.86 -38.81
C ASP A 569 15.07 -14.50 -40.24
N LEU A 570 16.04 -14.10 -41.08
CA LEU A 570 15.85 -13.79 -42.50
C LEU A 570 15.27 -14.97 -43.30
N GLN A 571 15.58 -16.22 -42.93
CA GLN A 571 15.14 -17.41 -43.64
C GLN A 571 13.63 -17.66 -43.42
N ALA A 572 13.16 -17.40 -42.19
CA ALA A 572 11.74 -17.48 -41.85
C ALA A 572 10.90 -16.42 -42.60
N ARG A 573 11.47 -15.22 -42.79
CA ARG A 573 10.84 -14.12 -43.55
C ARG A 573 10.71 -14.45 -45.04
N GLN A 574 11.72 -15.09 -45.64
CA GLN A 574 11.69 -15.54 -47.03
C GLN A 574 10.65 -16.65 -47.25
N ASN A 575 10.57 -17.61 -46.31
CA ASN A 575 9.55 -18.67 -46.34
C ASN A 575 8.12 -18.14 -46.15
N HIS A 576 7.94 -17.03 -45.42
CA HIS A 576 6.64 -16.39 -45.25
C HIS A 576 6.20 -15.61 -46.50
N LEU A 577 7.12 -14.87 -47.13
CA LEU A 577 6.87 -14.22 -48.43
C LEU A 577 6.47 -15.23 -49.51
N GLN A 578 7.04 -16.43 -49.48
CA GLN A 578 6.70 -17.52 -50.40
C GLN A 578 5.34 -18.18 -50.11
N ARG A 579 4.83 -18.08 -48.86
CA ARG A 579 3.47 -18.55 -48.51
C ARG A 579 2.38 -17.61 -49.00
N ASP A 580 2.59 -16.30 -48.91
CA ASP A 580 1.58 -15.31 -49.31
C ASP A 580 1.41 -15.21 -50.84
N ILE A 581 2.42 -15.63 -51.62
CA ILE A 581 2.36 -15.73 -53.09
C ILE A 581 1.52 -16.93 -53.56
N ASN A 582 1.27 -17.94 -52.71
CA ASN A 582 0.57 -19.18 -53.09
C ASN A 582 -0.97 -19.13 -52.95
N HIS A 583 -1.55 -17.98 -52.62
CA HIS A 583 -3.00 -17.75 -52.74
C HIS A 583 -3.37 -17.39 -54.18
N VAL A 584 -3.11 -18.32 -55.12
CA VAL A 584 -3.52 -18.17 -56.52
C VAL A 584 -4.98 -18.59 -56.68
N PHE A 585 -5.81 -17.58 -56.89
CA PHE A 585 -7.14 -17.61 -57.47
C PHE A 585 -7.19 -18.58 -58.67
N ARG A 586 -8.08 -19.57 -58.68
CA ARG A 586 -8.31 -20.41 -59.87
C ARG A 586 -9.56 -19.95 -60.60
N GLY A 587 -9.35 -19.38 -61.79
CA GLY A 587 -10.40 -19.12 -62.78
C GLY A 587 -11.12 -20.41 -63.20
N ARG A 588 -12.31 -20.22 -63.79
CA ARG A 588 -13.39 -21.22 -63.96
C ARG A 588 -13.07 -22.52 -64.71
N ASN A 589 -11.92 -22.65 -65.40
CA ASN A 589 -11.67 -23.74 -66.35
C ASN A 589 -10.29 -24.42 -66.20
N SER A 590 -10.00 -25.06 -65.06
CA SER A 590 -8.86 -26.00 -65.00
C SER A 590 -9.18 -27.25 -64.18
N SER A 591 -9.03 -28.42 -64.80
CA SER A 591 -9.41 -29.75 -64.28
C SER A 591 -8.36 -30.38 -63.35
N SER A 592 -7.53 -29.59 -62.68
CA SER A 592 -6.53 -30.12 -61.74
C SER A 592 -7.03 -30.07 -60.28
N PRO A 593 -6.79 -31.10 -59.44
CA PRO A 593 -7.23 -31.12 -58.06
C PRO A 593 -6.53 -30.05 -57.20
N CYS A 594 -7.25 -29.50 -56.21
CA CYS A 594 -6.73 -28.51 -55.27
C CYS A 594 -5.54 -29.06 -54.47
N LEU A 595 -4.45 -28.29 -54.37
CA LEU A 595 -3.22 -28.71 -53.68
C LEU A 595 -3.42 -28.96 -52.18
N ALA A 596 -4.34 -28.24 -51.53
CA ALA A 596 -4.60 -28.36 -50.10
C ALA A 596 -5.46 -29.60 -49.74
N CYS A 597 -6.48 -29.92 -50.53
CA CYS A 597 -7.38 -31.05 -50.24
C CYS A 597 -7.21 -32.26 -51.17
N LYS A 598 -6.31 -32.18 -52.17
CA LYS A 598 -6.08 -33.17 -53.22
C LYS A 598 -7.38 -33.65 -53.91
N GLY A 599 -8.40 -32.79 -53.98
CA GLY A 599 -9.70 -33.08 -54.61
C GLY A 599 -10.78 -33.68 -53.69
N LEU A 600 -10.56 -33.74 -52.37
CA LEU A 600 -11.55 -34.28 -51.43
C LEU A 600 -12.62 -33.25 -51.03
N ARG A 601 -13.89 -33.63 -51.15
CA ARG A 601 -15.06 -32.83 -50.73
C ARG A 601 -15.50 -33.20 -49.31
N GLN A 602 -15.99 -32.20 -48.58
CA GLN A 602 -16.48 -32.40 -47.21
C GLN A 602 -17.67 -33.38 -47.19
N GLY A 603 -17.55 -34.47 -46.43
CA GLY A 603 -18.66 -35.41 -46.18
C GLY A 603 -18.55 -36.80 -46.80
N GLN A 604 -17.58 -37.07 -47.69
CA GLN A 604 -17.39 -38.42 -48.23
C GLN A 604 -16.55 -39.33 -47.28
N PRO A 605 -16.96 -40.57 -47.00
CA PRO A 605 -16.13 -41.55 -46.31
C PRO A 605 -15.01 -42.07 -47.23
N ARG A 606 -13.80 -42.28 -46.68
CA ARG A 606 -12.68 -42.91 -47.42
C ARG A 606 -12.97 -44.41 -47.66
N PRO A 607 -12.55 -44.99 -48.80
CA PRO A 607 -12.51 -46.45 -48.94
C PRO A 607 -11.40 -47.04 -48.06
N ALA A 608 -11.73 -48.13 -47.37
CA ALA A 608 -10.83 -48.81 -46.42
C ALA A 608 -9.64 -49.47 -47.14
N LYS A 609 -8.41 -49.19 -46.70
CA LYS A 609 -7.22 -49.94 -47.13
C LYS A 609 -7.26 -51.34 -46.51
N LYS A 610 -7.17 -52.39 -47.35
CA LYS A 610 -6.92 -53.77 -46.92
C LYS A 610 -5.57 -53.85 -46.18
N GLY A 611 -5.60 -54.14 -44.88
CA GLY A 611 -4.42 -54.46 -44.09
C GLY A 611 -3.98 -55.92 -44.29
N LYS A 612 -2.68 -56.15 -44.48
CA LYS A 612 -2.06 -57.48 -44.42
C LYS A 612 -2.06 -57.97 -42.96
N LYS A 613 -2.32 -59.27 -42.81
CA LYS A 613 -2.45 -60.06 -41.57
C LYS A 613 -1.16 -60.12 -40.75
N GLY A 614 -1.30 -60.21 -39.42
CA GLY A 614 -0.34 -60.89 -38.54
C GLY A 614 -0.29 -60.37 -37.09
N GLY A 615 -0.74 -61.19 -36.12
CA GLY A 615 -0.33 -61.10 -34.71
C GLY A 615 -1.41 -60.66 -33.71
N SER A 616 -1.96 -61.64 -32.98
CA SER A 616 -2.99 -61.54 -31.94
C SER A 616 -2.50 -60.99 -30.60
N LEU A 617 -3.30 -60.16 -29.91
CA LEU A 617 -3.52 -60.18 -28.44
C LEU A 617 -4.91 -59.55 -28.10
N GLN A 618 -5.57 -60.14 -27.10
CA GLN A 618 -6.97 -59.98 -26.63
C GLN A 618 -7.22 -58.69 -25.79
N PRO A 619 -8.48 -58.33 -25.43
CA PRO A 619 -8.95 -56.96 -25.28
C PRO A 619 -8.77 -56.38 -23.87
N ILE A 620 -8.45 -55.09 -23.81
CA ILE A 620 -8.74 -54.25 -22.63
C ILE A 620 -9.64 -53.10 -23.08
N SER A 621 -10.78 -53.04 -22.42
CA SER A 621 -11.83 -52.04 -22.57
C SER A 621 -11.36 -50.63 -22.24
N GLY A 622 -11.71 -49.70 -23.13
CA GLY A 622 -12.27 -48.41 -22.71
C GLY A 622 -11.32 -47.24 -22.49
N ASN A 623 -10.75 -46.69 -23.56
CA ASN A 623 -10.55 -45.23 -23.63
C ASN A 623 -10.51 -44.71 -25.08
N ALA A 624 -10.91 -43.45 -25.23
CA ALA A 624 -10.78 -42.57 -26.40
C ALA A 624 -11.90 -42.60 -27.47
N ARG A 625 -12.82 -41.62 -27.37
CA ARG A 625 -13.39 -40.96 -28.55
C ARG A 625 -12.90 -39.51 -28.57
N GLY A 626 -11.79 -39.27 -29.25
CA GLY A 626 -11.44 -37.94 -29.75
C GLY A 626 -12.25 -37.64 -31.01
N ARG A 627 -12.94 -36.50 -31.06
CA ARG A 627 -13.49 -35.95 -32.31
C ARG A 627 -12.35 -35.32 -33.11
N VAL A 628 -12.02 -35.89 -34.27
CA VAL A 628 -11.12 -35.27 -35.26
C VAL A 628 -11.94 -34.36 -36.17
N SER A 629 -11.53 -33.10 -36.32
CA SER A 629 -12.14 -32.11 -37.20
C SER A 629 -11.92 -32.45 -38.69
N ARG A 630 -12.95 -32.20 -39.52
CA ARG A 630 -12.97 -32.49 -40.96
C ARG A 630 -12.61 -31.24 -41.77
N TYR A 631 -11.46 -31.20 -42.43
CA TYR A 631 -11.13 -30.17 -43.43
C TYR A 631 -11.35 -30.71 -44.85
N GLY A 632 -12.14 -30.00 -45.66
CA GLY A 632 -12.35 -30.24 -47.09
C GLY A 632 -12.83 -28.94 -47.76
N CYS A 633 -12.61 -28.77 -49.06
CA CYS A 633 -13.18 -27.64 -49.79
C CYS A 633 -14.71 -27.79 -49.88
N LYS A 634 -15.45 -26.68 -49.76
CA LYS A 634 -16.90 -26.64 -50.00
C LYS A 634 -17.21 -26.85 -51.47
#